data_AF-A0A7X0GHX4-F1
#
_entry.id   AF-A0A7X0GHX4-F1
#
_cell.length_a   1.000
_cell.length_b   1.000
_cell.length_c   1.000
_cell.angle_alpha   90.00
_cell.angle_beta   90.00
_cell.angle_gamma   90.00
#
_symmetry.space_group_name_H-M   'P 1'
#
loop_
_entity.id
_entity.type
_entity.pdbx_description
1 polymer ?
#
loop_
_entity_poly.entity_id
_entity_poly.type
_entity_poly.pdbx_seq_one_letter_code
_entity_poly.pdbx_strand_id
1 'polypeptide(L)'
;MATTHQWALHDRPPLRTWSTDRITLLGDAAHPMLPFMAQGANQAIEDAMDLAACLADAPAGAVPERLAHYEALRVPRTAEVQCGSRGNAGLLHLPDGPAQRRRDAQMAVHAALRDRAALYAHETGRSVVPA
;
A
#
# COMPACT_ATOMS: atom_id res chain seq x y z
N MET A 1 -22.47 -14.30 -25.19
CA MET A 1 -21.84 -15.11 -24.12
C MET A 1 -20.83 -14.22 -23.42
N ALA A 2 -20.83 -14.18 -22.08
CA ALA A 2 -19.84 -13.40 -21.33
C ALA A 2 -18.50 -14.17 -21.30
N THR A 3 -17.42 -13.52 -21.70
CA THR A 3 -16.05 -14.06 -21.60
C THR A 3 -15.56 -13.97 -20.16
N THR A 4 -14.88 -15.02 -19.68
CA THR A 4 -14.20 -15.03 -18.39
C THR A 4 -12.70 -14.93 -18.61
N HIS A 5 -12.03 -14.10 -17.80
CA HIS A 5 -10.57 -13.91 -17.86
C HIS A 5 -9.92 -14.46 -16.59
N GLN A 6 -8.76 -15.09 -16.76
CA GLN A 6 -7.93 -15.56 -15.64
C GLN A 6 -6.68 -14.69 -15.55
N TRP A 7 -6.37 -14.23 -14.33
CA TRP A 7 -5.23 -13.36 -14.05
C TRP A 7 -4.27 -14.08 -13.11
N ALA A 8 -3.01 -14.22 -13.53
CA ALA A 8 -1.97 -14.77 -12.68
C ALA A 8 -1.64 -13.77 -11.55
N LEU A 9 -1.46 -14.26 -10.33
CA LEU A 9 -1.17 -13.43 -9.16
C LEU A 9 0.35 -13.29 -8.99
N HIS A 10 0.82 -12.06 -9.14
CA HIS A 10 2.24 -11.71 -8.97
C HIS A 10 2.38 -10.47 -8.10
N ASP A 11 3.42 -10.44 -7.27
CA ASP A 11 3.85 -9.26 -6.53
C ASP A 11 5.37 -9.06 -6.65
N ARG A 12 5.91 -8.05 -5.95
CA ARG A 12 7.35 -7.79 -5.87
C ARG A 12 7.78 -7.55 -4.42
N PRO A 13 9.07 -7.73 -4.07
CA PRO A 13 9.61 -7.16 -2.85
C PRO A 13 9.44 -5.63 -2.87
N PRO A 14 9.25 -4.98 -1.71
CA PRO A 14 9.21 -3.52 -1.65
C PRO A 14 10.46 -2.88 -2.26
N LEU A 15 10.24 -1.90 -3.15
CA LEU A 15 11.33 -1.12 -3.73
C LEU A 15 11.90 -0.15 -2.70
N ARG A 16 13.22 0.02 -2.72
CA ARG A 16 13.93 0.94 -1.80
C ARG A 16 13.97 2.39 -2.27
N THR A 17 13.78 2.61 -3.57
CA THR A 17 13.89 3.93 -4.21
C THR A 17 12.87 3.99 -5.35
N TRP A 18 12.08 5.06 -5.36
CA TRP A 18 11.03 5.37 -6.33
C TRP A 18 11.37 6.62 -7.13
N SER A 19 12.14 7.52 -6.54
CA SER A 19 12.34 8.89 -7.01
C SER A 19 13.74 9.13 -7.59
N THR A 20 13.76 9.99 -8.59
CA THR A 20 14.92 10.76 -9.07
C THR A 20 14.58 12.24 -8.96
N ASP A 21 15.45 13.14 -9.43
CA ASP A 21 15.22 14.58 -9.39
C ASP A 21 13.87 15.03 -10.01
N ARG A 22 13.36 14.30 -11.01
CA ARG A 22 12.17 14.72 -11.78
C ARG A 22 11.16 13.62 -12.09
N ILE A 23 11.39 12.41 -11.58
CA ILE A 23 10.52 11.26 -11.84
C ILE A 23 10.30 10.55 -10.51
N THR A 24 9.06 10.18 -10.21
CA THR A 24 8.72 9.27 -9.11
C THR A 24 7.76 8.18 -9.59
N LEU A 25 7.81 7.02 -8.96
CA LEU A 25 6.86 5.93 -9.15
C LEU A 25 5.66 6.07 -8.20
N LEU A 26 4.51 5.53 -8.61
CA LEU A 26 3.30 5.38 -7.79
C LEU A 26 2.48 4.17 -8.27
N GLY A 27 1.54 3.71 -7.46
CA GLY A 27 0.68 2.56 -7.75
C GLY A 27 1.48 1.28 -8.02
N ASP A 28 0.99 0.41 -8.90
CA ASP A 28 1.62 -0.87 -9.22
C ASP A 28 3.02 -0.75 -9.86
N ALA A 29 3.42 0.44 -10.35
CA ALA A 29 4.78 0.68 -10.79
C ALA A 29 5.76 0.74 -9.60
N ALA A 30 5.28 1.17 -8.43
CA ALA A 30 6.05 1.31 -7.20
C ALA A 30 5.87 0.13 -6.25
N HIS A 31 4.63 -0.33 -6.06
CA HIS A 31 4.26 -1.29 -5.00
C HIS A 31 3.21 -2.33 -5.44
N PRO A 32 3.46 -3.10 -6.52
CA PRO A 32 2.54 -4.14 -6.95
C PRO A 32 2.39 -5.21 -5.85
N MET A 33 1.17 -5.58 -5.52
CA MET A 33 0.85 -6.43 -4.37
C MET A 33 -0.18 -7.50 -4.69
N LEU A 34 -0.20 -8.58 -3.92
CA LEU A 34 -1.27 -9.57 -4.01
C LEU A 34 -2.62 -8.94 -3.60
N PRO A 35 -3.76 -9.46 -4.09
CA PRO A 35 -5.07 -8.86 -3.83
C PRO A 35 -5.66 -9.21 -2.45
N PHE A 36 -4.90 -9.87 -1.56
CA PHE A 36 -5.41 -10.45 -0.32
C PHE A 36 -5.66 -9.46 0.83
N MET A 37 -5.51 -8.17 0.56
CA MET A 37 -5.96 -7.08 1.45
C MET A 37 -6.92 -6.11 0.77
N ALA A 38 -7.15 -6.25 -0.55
CA ALA A 38 -7.91 -5.30 -1.36
C ALA A 38 -7.44 -3.84 -1.21
N GLN A 39 -6.12 -3.62 -1.14
CA GLN A 39 -5.53 -2.29 -0.88
C GLN A 39 -4.73 -1.69 -2.03
N GLY A 40 -4.41 -2.42 -3.10
CA GLY A 40 -3.55 -1.88 -4.19
C GLY A 40 -4.08 -0.57 -4.76
N ALA A 41 -5.36 -0.53 -5.15
CA ALA A 41 -6.00 0.69 -5.65
C ALA A 41 -6.07 1.80 -4.60
N ASN A 42 -6.36 1.46 -3.34
CA ASN A 42 -6.40 2.45 -2.26
C ASN A 42 -5.01 3.07 -2.02
N GLN A 43 -3.95 2.27 -2.07
CA GLN A 43 -2.58 2.78 -1.94
C GLN A 43 -2.18 3.68 -3.13
N ALA A 44 -2.64 3.38 -4.34
CA ALA A 44 -2.44 4.27 -5.49
C ALA A 44 -3.21 5.61 -5.35
N ILE A 45 -4.40 5.60 -4.72
CA ILE A 45 -5.15 6.82 -4.42
C ILE A 45 -4.42 7.64 -3.34
N GLU A 46 -3.97 6.97 -2.28
CA GLU A 46 -3.16 7.60 -1.23
C GLU A 46 -1.87 8.22 -1.78
N ASP A 47 -1.18 7.53 -2.68
CA ASP A 47 -0.02 8.06 -3.39
C ASP A 47 -0.34 9.37 -4.11
N ALA A 48 -1.45 9.41 -4.86
CA ALA A 48 -1.84 10.61 -5.61
C ALA A 48 -2.10 11.80 -4.67
N MET A 49 -2.75 11.55 -3.54
CA MET A 49 -3.02 12.57 -2.53
C MET A 49 -1.74 13.10 -1.87
N ASP A 50 -0.84 12.21 -1.45
CA ASP A 50 0.41 12.61 -0.80
C ASP A 50 1.38 13.26 -1.79
N LEU A 51 1.47 12.76 -3.03
CA LEU A 51 2.30 13.38 -4.08
C LEU A 51 1.81 14.79 -4.40
N ALA A 52 0.50 14.97 -4.55
CA ALA A 52 -0.10 16.28 -4.80
C ALA A 52 0.18 17.24 -3.64
N ALA A 53 0.03 16.80 -2.38
CA ALA A 53 0.33 17.61 -1.21
C ALA A 53 1.83 17.98 -1.12
N CYS A 54 2.74 17.05 -1.41
CA CYS A 54 4.18 17.32 -1.38
C CYS A 54 4.60 18.36 -2.42
N LEU A 55 4.00 18.30 -3.61
CA LEU A 55 4.29 19.20 -4.74
C LEU A 55 3.50 20.51 -4.72
N ALA A 56 2.49 20.64 -3.85
CA ALA A 56 1.66 21.83 -3.75
C ALA A 56 2.54 23.07 -3.47
N ASP A 57 2.36 24.11 -4.30
CA ASP A 57 3.09 25.38 -4.24
C ASP A 57 4.64 25.26 -4.29
N ALA A 58 5.16 24.10 -4.69
CA ALA A 58 6.60 23.87 -4.74
C ALA A 58 7.22 24.62 -5.95
N PRO A 59 8.24 25.46 -5.75
CA PRO A 59 8.99 26.03 -6.86
C PRO A 59 9.70 24.90 -7.61
N ALA A 60 9.93 25.08 -8.91
CA ALA A 60 10.55 24.05 -9.77
C ALA A 60 11.90 23.53 -9.24
N GLY A 61 12.67 24.37 -8.52
CA GLY A 61 13.93 23.98 -7.90
C GLY A 61 13.79 23.06 -6.68
N ALA A 62 12.63 23.04 -6.02
CA ALA A 62 12.36 22.21 -4.85
C ALA A 62 11.81 20.81 -5.22
N VAL A 63 11.46 20.57 -6.49
CA VAL A 63 10.86 19.30 -6.93
C VAL A 63 11.67 18.06 -6.49
N PRO A 64 13.02 18.00 -6.63
CA PRO A 64 13.78 16.85 -6.17
C PRO A 64 13.57 16.53 -4.68
N GLU A 65 13.58 17.56 -3.83
CA GLU A 65 13.35 17.44 -2.39
C GLU A 65 11.92 16.97 -2.10
N ARG A 66 10.92 17.52 -2.80
CA ARG A 66 9.52 17.14 -2.64
C ARG A 66 9.24 15.69 -3.05
N LEU A 67 9.88 15.22 -4.12
CA LEU A 67 9.78 13.81 -4.54
C LEU A 67 10.48 12.86 -3.56
N ALA A 68 11.59 13.29 -2.95
CA ALA A 68 12.24 12.53 -1.88
C ALA A 68 11.37 12.46 -0.62
N HIS A 69 10.69 13.55 -0.26
CA HIS A 69 9.76 13.56 0.86
C HIS A 69 8.55 12.65 0.62
N TYR A 70 7.95 12.70 -0.57
CA TYR A 70 6.89 11.79 -1.00
C TYR A 70 7.32 10.32 -0.89
N GLU A 71 8.51 9.98 -1.41
CA GLU A 71 9.07 8.62 -1.30
C GLU A 71 9.20 8.18 0.17
N ALA A 72 9.75 9.05 1.03
CA ALA A 72 9.99 8.74 2.43
C ALA A 72 8.68 8.48 3.22
N LEU A 73 7.58 9.13 2.83
CA LEU A 73 6.25 8.91 3.39
C LEU A 73 5.63 7.59 2.92
N ARG A 74 5.71 7.32 1.61
CA ARG A 74 4.93 6.24 0.98
C ARG A 74 5.61 4.88 0.98
N VAL A 75 6.95 4.82 0.90
CA VAL A 75 7.69 3.55 0.87
C VAL A 75 7.40 2.69 2.11
N PRO A 76 7.51 3.19 3.36
CA PRO A 76 7.27 2.34 4.53
C PRO A 76 5.82 1.85 4.61
N ARG A 77 4.86 2.73 4.29
CA ARG A 77 3.43 2.42 4.36
C ARG A 77 3.02 1.36 3.34
N THR A 78 3.42 1.54 2.08
CA THR A 78 3.08 0.58 1.02
C THR A 78 3.82 -0.73 1.18
N ALA A 79 5.04 -0.72 1.73
CA ALA A 79 5.77 -1.94 2.07
C ALA A 79 5.07 -2.78 3.15
N GLU A 80 4.49 -2.13 4.18
CA GLU A 80 3.70 -2.82 5.20
C GLU A 80 2.48 -3.52 4.58
N VAL A 81 1.76 -2.82 3.69
CA VAL A 81 0.60 -3.36 2.98
C VAL A 81 0.99 -4.50 2.03
N GLN A 82 2.07 -4.35 1.26
CA GLN A 82 2.61 -5.43 0.40
C GLN A 82 2.93 -6.68 1.21
N CYS A 83 3.70 -6.53 2.29
CA CYS A 83 4.11 -7.63 3.16
C CYS A 83 2.90 -8.28 3.85
N GLY A 84 1.96 -7.47 4.36
CA GLY A 84 0.72 -7.97 4.95
C GLY A 84 -0.12 -8.77 3.95
N SER A 85 -0.23 -8.29 2.71
CA SER A 85 -0.98 -8.98 1.66
C SER A 85 -0.31 -10.30 1.27
N ARG A 86 1.02 -10.32 1.19
CA ARG A 86 1.79 -11.55 0.99
C ARG A 86 1.61 -12.54 2.15
N GLY A 87 1.60 -12.06 3.39
CA GLY A 87 1.30 -12.89 4.57
C GLY A 87 -0.11 -13.49 4.52
N ASN A 88 -1.09 -12.71 4.06
CA ASN A 88 -2.47 -13.18 3.88
C ASN A 88 -2.58 -14.28 2.82
N ALA A 89 -1.68 -14.36 1.84
CA ALA A 89 -1.69 -15.46 0.87
C ALA A 89 -1.62 -16.83 1.57
N GLY A 90 -0.74 -16.98 2.56
CA GLY A 90 -0.66 -18.20 3.37
C GLY A 90 -1.78 -18.29 4.39
N LEU A 91 -2.04 -17.18 5.11
CA LEU A 91 -3.02 -17.17 6.19
C LEU A 91 -4.43 -17.53 5.71
N LEU A 92 -4.84 -17.01 4.56
CA LEU A 92 -6.19 -17.17 4.01
C LEU A 92 -6.44 -18.53 3.35
N HIS A 93 -5.38 -19.27 2.97
CA HIS A 93 -5.45 -20.53 2.24
C HIS A 93 -4.93 -21.72 3.05
N LEU A 94 -5.02 -21.67 4.38
CA LEU A 94 -4.74 -22.84 5.22
C LEU A 94 -5.69 -23.98 4.84
N PRO A 95 -5.19 -25.24 4.78
CA PRO A 95 -6.07 -26.38 4.61
C PRO A 95 -6.99 -26.54 5.81
N ASP A 96 -8.13 -27.18 5.59
CA ASP A 96 -9.09 -27.49 6.64
C ASP A 96 -8.42 -28.25 7.79
N GLY A 97 -8.59 -27.77 9.03
CA GLY A 97 -7.96 -28.41 10.17
C GLY A 97 -7.77 -27.52 11.40
N PRO A 98 -7.02 -28.00 12.40
CA PRO A 98 -6.79 -27.26 13.64
C PRO A 98 -6.16 -25.88 13.43
N ALA A 99 -5.27 -25.73 12.44
CA ALA A 99 -4.64 -24.45 12.14
C ALA A 99 -5.63 -23.43 11.59
N GLN A 100 -6.47 -23.82 10.61
CA GLN A 100 -7.54 -22.99 10.07
C GLN A 100 -8.54 -22.59 11.15
N ARG A 101 -9.00 -23.52 12.01
CA ARG A 101 -9.90 -23.19 13.13
C ARG A 101 -9.30 -22.18 14.12
N ARG A 102 -8.01 -22.30 14.44
CA ARG A 102 -7.32 -21.33 15.31
C ARG A 102 -7.27 -19.95 14.66
N ARG A 103 -6.94 -19.89 13.36
CA ARG A 103 -6.91 -18.65 12.59
C ARG A 103 -8.29 -17.99 12.58
N ASP A 104 -9.36 -18.74 12.30
CA ASP A 104 -10.74 -18.23 12.28
C ASP A 104 -11.15 -17.65 13.63
N ALA A 105 -10.84 -18.36 14.72
CA ALA A 105 -11.09 -17.86 16.08
C ALA A 105 -10.34 -16.55 16.37
N GLN A 106 -9.08 -16.43 15.94
CA GLN A 106 -8.30 -15.20 16.07
C GLN A 106 -8.89 -14.05 15.23
N MET A 107 -9.33 -14.31 14.00
CA MET A 107 -9.96 -13.30 13.14
C MET A 107 -11.29 -12.81 13.71
N ALA A 108 -12.07 -13.69 14.36
CA ALA A 108 -13.33 -13.31 15.01
C ALA A 108 -13.12 -12.32 16.16
N VAL A 109 -11.97 -12.37 16.85
CA VAL A 109 -11.60 -11.41 17.92
C VAL A 109 -11.28 -10.03 17.36
N HIS A 110 -10.66 -9.96 16.17
CA HIS A 110 -10.23 -8.71 15.52
C HIS A 110 -11.08 -8.35 14.31
N ALA A 111 -12.41 -8.51 14.45
CA ALA A 111 -13.35 -8.33 13.35
C ALA A 111 -13.72 -6.87 13.08
N ALA A 112 -13.47 -5.95 14.03
CA ALA A 112 -13.87 -4.56 13.86
C ALA A 112 -12.82 -3.77 13.06
N LEU A 113 -13.26 -2.86 12.19
CA LEU A 113 -12.37 -2.00 11.41
C LEU A 113 -11.41 -1.18 12.28
N ARG A 114 -11.85 -0.78 13.48
CA ARG A 114 -11.03 -0.08 14.47
C ARG A 114 -9.82 -0.90 14.94
N ASP A 115 -9.93 -2.23 14.93
CA ASP A 115 -8.83 -3.13 15.30
C ASP A 115 -7.76 -3.14 14.21
N ARG A 116 -8.05 -2.52 13.05
CA ARG A 116 -7.18 -2.35 11.89
C ARG A 116 -7.04 -0.85 11.52
N ALA A 117 -7.15 0.04 12.51
CA ALA A 117 -7.11 1.48 12.31
C ALA A 117 -5.82 1.97 11.63
N ALA A 118 -4.67 1.32 11.86
CA ALA A 118 -3.43 1.66 11.17
C ALA A 118 -3.56 1.59 9.63
N LEU A 119 -4.41 0.68 9.13
CA LEU A 119 -4.73 0.59 7.72
C LEU A 119 -5.83 1.58 7.32
N TYR A 120 -6.98 1.51 7.99
CA TYR A 120 -8.22 2.18 7.54
C TYR A 120 -8.44 3.60 8.04
N ALA A 121 -7.76 4.02 9.11
CA ALA A 121 -7.88 5.37 9.69
C ALA A 121 -6.70 6.28 9.32
N HIS A 122 -5.84 5.84 8.39
CA HIS A 122 -4.73 6.67 7.92
C HIS A 122 -5.26 7.84 7.08
N GLU A 123 -4.74 9.03 7.35
CA GLU A 123 -5.09 10.25 6.64
C GLU A 123 -3.93 10.68 5.74
N THR A 124 -4.23 10.83 4.44
CA THR A 124 -3.29 11.33 3.43
C THR A 124 -3.50 12.81 3.13
N GLY A 125 -2.54 13.42 2.43
CA GLY A 125 -2.65 14.79 1.93
C GLY A 125 -2.44 15.87 3.00
N ARG A 126 -1.93 15.48 4.18
CA ARG A 126 -1.58 16.41 5.27
C ARG A 126 -0.08 16.64 5.43
N SER A 127 0.74 16.15 4.51
CA SER A 127 2.20 16.28 4.60
C SER A 127 2.65 17.70 4.33
N VAL A 128 2.94 18.41 5.43
CA VAL A 128 3.61 19.71 5.41
C VAL A 128 5.10 19.45 5.36
N VAL A 129 5.74 19.76 4.25
CA VAL A 129 7.21 19.86 4.23
C VAL A 129 7.57 21.07 5.09
N PRO A 130 8.41 20.93 6.14
CA PRO A 130 8.90 22.09 6.89
C PRO A 130 9.56 23.08 5.91
N ALA A 131 9.26 24.36 6.05
CA ALA A 131 9.86 25.42 5.26
C ALA A 131 11.38 25.50 5.44
#